data_AF-A0A553NTZ3-F1
#
_entry.id   AF-A0A553NTZ3-F1
#
_cell.length_a   1.000
_cell.length_b   1.000
_cell.length_c   1.000
_cell.angle_alpha   90.00
_cell.angle_beta   90.00
_cell.angle_gamma   90.00
#
_symmetry.space_group_name_H-M   'P 1'
#
loop_
_entity.id
_entity.type
_entity.pdbx_description
1 polymer ?
#
loop_
_entity_poly.entity_id
_entity_poly.type
_entity_poly.pdbx_seq_one_letter_code
_entity_poly.pdbx_strand_id
1 'polypeptide(L)'
;MDSGVLLPLVKTTCPAPAKLLNGINIDPLVSDPLESQMVEVNLSSIPGAEEGLFAKRSFEPGDLVAYFNGIRIKVDEAQPSDYALYLEEGWILDIPEDLRSLSKYKATLGHKVCHSFEANAEYSHGFHPKYGNIRIILATLKITKGQEIFCNYKYSWAKSPEWYKASLMAYLRTKGKSEEKIKQVILNLESDKTQTRRYDQVT
;
A
#
# COMPACT_ATOMS: atom_id res chain seq x y z
N MET A 1 58.52 4.86 1.46
CA MET A 1 57.25 5.26 0.82
C MET A 1 56.49 3.98 0.57
N ASP A 2 55.78 3.50 1.59
CA ASP A 2 54.87 2.36 1.47
C ASP A 2 53.46 2.94 1.51
N SER A 3 52.74 2.73 0.41
CA SER A 3 51.37 3.18 0.19
C SER A 3 50.43 2.52 1.19
N GLY A 4 50.15 3.24 2.28
CA GLY A 4 49.18 2.88 3.31
C GLY A 4 47.74 2.94 2.79
N VAL A 5 47.31 1.88 2.10
CA VAL A 5 45.90 1.63 1.81
C VAL A 5 45.40 0.59 2.80
N LEU A 6 44.77 1.07 3.88
CA LEU A 6 43.96 0.25 4.77
C LEU A 6 42.69 -0.19 4.01
N LEU A 7 42.65 -1.46 3.59
CA LEU A 7 41.41 -2.08 3.11
C LEU A 7 40.49 -2.34 4.31
N PRO A 8 39.22 -1.92 4.29
CA PRO A 8 38.29 -2.24 5.35
C PRO A 8 38.00 -3.74 5.32
N LEU A 9 38.42 -4.45 6.37
CA LEU A 9 37.95 -5.81 6.66
C LEU A 9 36.49 -5.72 7.13
N VAL A 10 35.58 -5.61 6.17
CA VAL A 10 34.15 -5.77 6.44
C VAL A 10 33.94 -7.25 6.78
N LYS A 11 33.82 -7.56 8.08
CA LYS A 11 33.28 -8.84 8.54
C LYS A 11 31.79 -8.85 8.22
N THR A 12 31.43 -9.14 6.97
CA THR A 12 30.05 -9.51 6.63
C THR A 12 29.79 -10.89 7.20
N THR A 13 29.26 -10.96 8.43
CA THR A 13 28.41 -12.08 8.79
C THR A 13 27.14 -11.93 7.97
N CYS A 14 27.11 -12.52 6.78
CA CYS A 14 25.89 -12.60 5.99
C CYS A 14 24.84 -13.33 6.84
N PRO A 15 23.70 -12.69 7.18
CA PRO A 15 22.55 -13.46 7.62
C PRO A 15 22.15 -14.42 6.50
N ALA A 16 21.59 -15.57 6.89
CA ALA A 16 21.16 -16.64 5.98
C ALA A 16 20.41 -16.08 4.77
N PRO A 17 20.54 -16.69 3.57
CA PRO A 17 19.98 -16.15 2.35
C PRO A 17 18.49 -15.88 2.51
N ALA A 18 18.10 -14.62 2.29
CA ALA A 18 16.71 -14.24 2.15
C ALA A 18 16.06 -15.15 1.10
N LYS A 19 14.94 -15.76 1.48
CA LYS A 19 14.19 -16.65 0.59
C LYS A 19 13.85 -15.86 -0.68
N LEU A 20 14.38 -16.28 -1.83
CA LEU A 20 14.01 -15.72 -3.13
C LEU A 20 12.52 -16.00 -3.36
N LEU A 21 11.68 -15.00 -3.14
CA LEU A 21 10.33 -15.00 -3.70
C LEU A 21 10.46 -14.33 -5.08
N ASN A 22 10.51 -15.16 -6.11
CA ASN A 22 10.43 -14.77 -7.52
C ASN A 22 11.47 -13.72 -8.00
N GLY A 23 12.75 -13.92 -7.67
CA GLY A 23 13.85 -13.19 -8.33
C GLY A 23 14.20 -11.81 -7.77
N ILE A 24 13.54 -11.36 -6.70
CA ILE A 24 13.87 -10.12 -6.00
C ILE A 24 14.56 -10.47 -4.67
N ASN A 25 15.74 -9.91 -4.43
CA ASN A 25 16.42 -9.99 -3.14
C ASN A 25 15.67 -9.12 -2.12
N ILE A 26 14.60 -9.69 -1.57
CA ILE A 26 13.82 -9.07 -0.50
C ILE A 26 14.35 -9.63 0.80
N ASP A 27 15.17 -8.85 1.52
CA ASP A 27 15.34 -9.07 2.95
C ASP A 27 14.11 -8.49 3.65
N PRO A 28 13.18 -9.35 4.12
CA PRO A 28 11.87 -8.90 4.57
C PRO A 28 11.96 -8.19 5.93
N LEU A 29 13.05 -8.39 6.69
CA LEU A 29 13.22 -7.81 8.03
C LEU A 29 14.12 -6.58 8.04
N VAL A 30 14.68 -6.18 6.89
CA VAL A 30 15.44 -4.94 6.75
C VAL A 30 14.50 -3.85 6.24
N SER A 31 14.10 -2.95 7.14
CA SER A 31 13.24 -1.82 6.83
C SER A 31 13.91 -0.82 5.91
N ASP A 32 13.12 -0.18 5.06
CA ASP A 32 13.61 0.92 4.24
C ASP A 32 14.06 2.11 5.13
N PRO A 33 15.30 2.62 4.96
CA PRO A 33 15.84 3.69 5.80
C PRO A 33 15.05 5.00 5.73
N LEU A 34 14.50 5.34 4.56
CA LEU A 34 13.72 6.56 4.38
C LEU A 34 12.35 6.38 5.04
N GLU A 35 11.64 5.32 4.70
CA GLU A 35 10.31 5.01 5.25
C GLU A 35 10.32 4.94 6.79
N SER A 36 11.36 4.34 7.38
CA SER A 36 11.53 4.22 8.84
C SER A 36 11.64 5.58 9.57
N GLN A 37 12.03 6.64 8.86
CA GLN A 37 12.09 8.00 9.40
C GLN A 37 10.78 8.77 9.20
N MET A 38 9.97 8.33 8.23
CA MET A 38 8.78 9.05 7.75
C MET A 38 7.50 8.54 8.41
N VAL A 39 7.38 7.24 8.62
CA VAL A 39 6.16 6.58 9.09
C VAL A 39 6.44 5.49 10.12
N GLU A 40 5.41 5.15 10.88
CA GLU A 40 5.40 4.03 11.82
C GLU A 40 4.05 3.33 11.82
N VAL A 41 4.02 2.09 12.29
CA VAL A 41 2.78 1.33 12.44
C VAL A 41 2.33 1.41 13.89
N ASN A 42 1.05 1.69 14.10
CA ASN A 42 0.43 1.73 15.42
C ASN A 42 -1.00 1.19 15.35
N LEU A 43 -1.71 1.15 16.48
CA LEU A 43 -3.12 0.76 16.53
C LEU A 43 -3.96 1.75 15.70
N SER A 44 -4.72 1.24 14.72
CA SER A 44 -5.58 2.08 13.87
C SER A 44 -6.70 2.73 14.67
N SER A 45 -7.12 3.92 14.25
CA SER A 45 -8.34 4.56 14.78
C SER A 45 -9.63 3.91 14.26
N ILE A 46 -9.54 3.07 13.22
CA ILE A 46 -10.69 2.36 12.65
C ILE A 46 -11.01 1.12 13.50
N PRO A 47 -12.24 0.99 14.05
CA PRO A 47 -12.63 -0.19 14.80
C PRO A 47 -12.50 -1.47 13.97
N GLY A 48 -11.74 -2.45 14.47
CA GLY A 48 -11.54 -3.75 13.82
C GLY A 48 -10.47 -3.79 12.74
N ALA A 49 -9.79 -2.68 12.43
CA ALA A 49 -8.66 -2.67 11.49
C ALA A 49 -7.34 -3.14 12.14
N GLU A 50 -7.28 -3.16 13.48
CA GLU A 50 -6.12 -3.50 14.31
C GLU A 50 -4.95 -2.53 14.11
N GLU A 51 -4.21 -2.63 13.02
CA GLU A 51 -3.02 -1.81 12.74
C GLU A 51 -3.30 -0.77 11.65
N GLY A 52 -2.64 0.38 11.76
CA GLY A 52 -2.67 1.47 10.78
C GLY A 52 -1.29 2.12 10.63
N LEU A 53 -1.09 2.88 9.56
CA LEU A 53 0.15 3.62 9.30
C LEU A 53 0.02 5.07 9.77
N PHE A 54 1.00 5.54 10.52
CA PHE A 54 1.02 6.87 11.14
C PHE A 54 2.25 7.68 10.70
N ALA A 55 2.06 8.98 10.59
CA ALA A 55 3.10 9.92 10.17
C ALA A 55 4.08 10.24 11.32
N LYS A 56 5.39 10.00 11.14
CA LYS A 56 6.43 10.43 12.11
C LYS A 56 6.88 11.87 11.92
N ARG A 57 6.59 12.44 10.75
CA ARG A 57 6.82 13.83 10.37
C ARG A 57 5.60 14.37 9.63
N SER A 58 5.57 15.68 9.39
CA SER A 58 4.54 16.26 8.53
C SER A 58 4.87 16.05 7.05
N PHE A 59 3.83 15.95 6.23
CA PHE A 59 3.88 15.83 4.77
C PHE A 59 3.00 16.89 4.13
N GLU A 60 3.48 17.48 3.04
CA GLU A 60 2.69 18.35 2.18
C GLU A 60 2.15 17.54 0.98
N PRO A 61 1.09 18.01 0.29
CA PRO A 61 0.56 17.33 -0.88
C PRO A 61 1.64 17.08 -1.95
N GLY A 62 1.72 15.85 -2.45
CA GLY A 62 2.73 15.38 -3.39
C GLY A 62 3.94 14.71 -2.74
N ASP A 63 4.12 14.83 -1.42
CA ASP A 63 5.22 14.18 -0.72
C ASP A 63 5.07 12.65 -0.75
N LEU A 64 6.19 11.97 -0.89
CA LEU A 64 6.30 10.53 -0.67
C LEU A 64 6.14 10.20 0.81
N VAL A 65 5.16 9.33 1.10
CA VAL A 65 4.80 8.90 2.46
C VAL A 65 5.37 7.52 2.77
N ALA A 66 5.13 6.54 1.89
CA ALA A 66 5.50 5.16 2.12
C ALA A 66 5.64 4.40 0.80
N TYR A 67 6.23 3.21 0.88
CA TYR A 67 6.40 2.29 -0.24
C TYR A 67 5.49 1.08 -0.08
N PHE A 68 4.98 0.56 -1.18
CA PHE A 68 4.24 -0.70 -1.21
C PHE A 68 4.97 -1.66 -2.13
N ASN A 69 5.68 -2.61 -1.53
CA ASN A 69 6.33 -3.72 -2.21
C ASN A 69 5.84 -5.05 -1.64
N GLY A 70 5.82 -6.10 -2.47
CA GLY A 70 5.36 -7.43 -2.11
C GLY A 70 5.84 -8.47 -3.12
N ILE A 71 5.21 -9.65 -3.11
CA ILE A 71 5.46 -10.63 -4.17
C ILE A 71 4.80 -10.18 -5.46
N ARG A 72 5.44 -10.45 -6.59
CA ARG A 72 4.88 -10.19 -7.92
C ARG A 72 4.18 -11.44 -8.43
N ILE A 73 2.90 -11.29 -8.78
CA ILE A 73 2.06 -12.36 -9.31
C ILE A 73 1.42 -11.85 -10.60
N LYS A 74 1.29 -12.72 -11.61
CA LYS A 74 0.49 -12.37 -12.79
C LYS A 74 -0.98 -12.30 -12.43
N VAL A 75 -1.72 -11.37 -13.02
CA VAL A 75 -3.16 -11.18 -12.80
C VAL A 75 -3.93 -12.49 -13.01
N ASP A 76 -3.54 -13.31 -14.00
CA ASP A 76 -4.22 -14.57 -14.33
C ASP A 76 -3.97 -15.69 -13.29
N GLU A 77 -2.88 -15.59 -12.54
CA GLU A 77 -2.47 -16.55 -11.51
C GLU A 77 -2.88 -16.10 -10.10
N ALA A 78 -3.26 -14.83 -9.96
CA ALA A 78 -3.58 -14.20 -8.70
C ALA A 78 -4.85 -14.77 -8.08
N GLN A 79 -4.73 -15.18 -6.82
CA GLN A 79 -5.89 -15.45 -5.98
C GLN A 79 -6.44 -14.12 -5.42
N PRO A 80 -7.75 -14.05 -5.10
CA PRO A 80 -8.31 -12.89 -4.42
C PRO A 80 -7.60 -12.63 -3.09
N SER A 81 -7.06 -11.43 -2.92
CA SER A 81 -6.39 -10.97 -1.71
C SER A 81 -6.75 -9.51 -1.46
N ASP A 82 -7.05 -9.16 -0.21
CA ASP A 82 -7.30 -7.77 0.20
C ASP A 82 -6.06 -6.88 0.06
N TYR A 83 -4.88 -7.49 -0.01
CA TYR A 83 -3.58 -6.82 -0.16
C TYR A 83 -3.07 -6.83 -1.61
N ALA A 84 -3.86 -7.36 -2.56
CA ALA A 84 -3.49 -7.34 -3.96
C ALA A 84 -3.65 -5.92 -4.53
N LEU A 85 -2.57 -5.40 -5.08
CA LEU A 85 -2.52 -4.08 -5.72
C LEU A 85 -1.95 -4.21 -7.13
N TYR A 86 -2.70 -3.76 -8.13
CA TYR A 86 -2.24 -3.79 -9.52
C TYR A 86 -0.95 -2.99 -9.69
N LEU A 87 0.06 -3.55 -10.35
CA LEU A 87 1.32 -2.87 -10.65
C LEU A 87 1.28 -2.31 -12.07
N GLU A 88 1.65 -3.12 -13.07
CA GLU A 88 1.71 -2.76 -14.49
C GLU A 88 1.66 -4.04 -15.35
N GLU A 89 1.29 -3.92 -16.63
CA GLU A 89 1.41 -4.99 -17.64
C GLU A 89 0.90 -6.38 -17.20
N GLY A 90 -0.23 -6.42 -16.48
CA GLY A 90 -0.80 -7.69 -16.01
C GLY A 90 -0.08 -8.29 -14.79
N TRP A 91 0.70 -7.51 -14.06
CA TRP A 91 1.28 -7.87 -12.77
C TRP A 91 0.54 -7.21 -11.61
N ILE A 92 0.45 -7.94 -10.50
CA ILE A 92 0.02 -7.42 -9.21
C ILE A 92 1.14 -7.57 -8.18
N LEU A 93 1.15 -6.68 -7.20
CA LEU A 93 1.85 -6.86 -5.94
C LEU A 93 0.88 -7.44 -4.92
N ASP A 94 1.33 -8.38 -4.10
CA ASP A 94 0.53 -8.92 -2.99
C ASP A 94 1.40 -9.14 -1.75
N ILE A 95 0.74 -9.13 -0.57
CA ILE A 95 1.34 -9.49 0.72
C ILE A 95 0.65 -10.76 1.23
N PRO A 96 1.32 -11.93 1.08
CA PRO A 96 0.85 -13.20 1.61
C PRO A 96 0.56 -13.11 3.10
N GLU A 97 -0.42 -13.89 3.57
CA GLU A 97 -0.88 -13.89 4.96
C GLU A 97 0.26 -14.11 5.97
N ASP A 98 1.20 -15.00 5.65
CA ASP A 98 2.36 -15.27 6.47
C ASP A 98 3.37 -14.12 6.51
N LEU A 99 3.27 -13.12 5.62
CA LEU A 99 4.12 -11.93 5.60
C LEU A 99 3.41 -10.68 6.10
N ARG A 100 2.14 -10.72 6.51
CA ARG A 100 1.43 -9.50 6.95
C ARG A 100 1.90 -8.97 8.31
N SER A 101 2.55 -9.79 9.13
CA SER A 101 3.07 -9.33 10.44
C SER A 101 4.40 -8.60 10.30
N LEU A 102 4.59 -7.51 11.04
CA LEU A 102 5.86 -6.78 11.10
C LEU A 102 7.04 -7.60 11.64
N SER A 103 6.75 -8.68 12.37
CA SER A 103 7.76 -9.65 12.82
C SER A 103 8.34 -10.47 11.67
N LYS A 104 7.66 -10.50 10.52
CA LYS A 104 8.01 -11.30 9.35
C LYS A 104 8.29 -10.46 8.11
N TYR A 105 7.62 -9.31 7.95
CA TYR A 105 7.87 -8.36 6.88
C TYR A 105 7.72 -6.92 7.36
N LYS A 106 8.79 -6.16 7.24
CA LYS A 106 8.84 -4.72 7.54
C LYS A 106 9.76 -3.98 6.57
N ALA A 107 10.03 -4.57 5.41
CA ALA A 107 10.87 -4.00 4.37
C ALA A 107 10.22 -2.78 3.73
N THR A 108 8.89 -2.83 3.52
CA THR A 108 8.05 -1.68 3.18
C THR A 108 6.75 -1.74 3.98
N LEU A 109 6.14 -0.59 4.28
CA LEU A 109 5.02 -0.47 5.23
C LEU A 109 3.71 -0.02 4.59
N GLY A 110 3.67 0.24 3.28
CA GLY A 110 2.47 0.71 2.59
C GLY A 110 1.26 -0.24 2.73
N HIS A 111 1.50 -1.53 2.92
CA HIS A 111 0.44 -2.51 3.18
C HIS A 111 -0.28 -2.35 4.53
N LYS A 112 0.20 -1.45 5.40
CA LYS A 112 -0.42 -1.09 6.67
C LYS A 112 -1.32 0.14 6.59
N VAL A 113 -1.39 0.79 5.43
CA VAL A 113 -2.32 1.92 5.23
C VAL A 113 -3.74 1.38 5.15
N CYS A 114 -4.62 1.86 6.02
CA CYS A 114 -6.02 1.48 6.02
C CYS A 114 -6.83 2.21 4.95
N HIS A 115 -8.04 1.71 4.72
CA HIS A 115 -9.01 2.33 3.84
C HIS A 115 -9.74 3.51 4.50
N SER A 116 -9.90 4.62 3.77
CA SER A 116 -10.91 5.65 4.05
C SER A 116 -11.52 6.22 2.76
N PHE A 117 -12.79 6.63 2.81
CA PHE A 117 -13.43 7.41 1.74
C PHE A 117 -13.03 8.89 1.77
N GLU A 118 -12.49 9.37 2.90
CA GLU A 118 -11.89 10.69 3.08
C GLU A 118 -10.39 10.55 3.30
N ALA A 119 -9.74 9.91 2.33
CA ALA A 119 -8.31 9.62 2.35
C ALA A 119 -7.46 10.89 2.24
N ASN A 120 -6.32 10.90 2.94
CA ASN A 120 -5.31 11.95 2.91
C ASN A 120 -4.06 11.57 2.09
N ALA A 121 -4.03 10.35 1.55
CA ALA A 121 -3.00 9.84 0.66
C ALA A 121 -3.60 8.95 -0.44
N GLU A 122 -2.80 8.65 -1.46
CA GLU A 122 -3.18 7.69 -2.50
C GLU A 122 -2.01 6.84 -3.00
N TYR A 123 -2.35 5.67 -3.55
CA TYR A 123 -1.41 4.84 -4.26
C TYR A 123 -1.11 5.41 -5.65
N SER A 124 0.18 5.51 -5.96
CA SER A 124 0.69 5.90 -7.27
C SER A 124 1.77 4.92 -7.75
N HIS A 125 2.15 5.00 -9.01
CA HIS A 125 3.31 4.29 -9.55
C HIS A 125 4.60 4.99 -9.13
N GLY A 126 5.63 4.24 -8.79
CA GLY A 126 6.92 4.83 -8.47
C GLY A 126 8.07 3.84 -8.53
N PHE A 127 9.28 4.39 -8.48
CA PHE A 127 10.51 3.63 -8.54
C PHE A 127 11.19 3.62 -7.17
N HIS A 128 11.60 2.44 -6.71
CA HIS A 128 12.40 2.26 -5.52
C HIS A 128 13.80 1.76 -5.89
N PRO A 129 14.90 2.37 -5.39
CA PRO A 129 16.28 1.98 -5.76
C PRO A 129 16.60 0.49 -5.56
N LYS A 130 16.02 -0.13 -4.54
CA LYS A 130 16.18 -1.56 -4.22
C LYS A 130 15.17 -2.49 -4.91
N TYR A 131 13.94 -2.02 -5.16
CA TYR A 131 12.82 -2.90 -5.57
C TYR A 131 12.34 -2.63 -7.01
N GLY A 132 12.90 -1.62 -7.68
CA GLY A 132 12.50 -1.20 -9.02
C GLY A 132 11.10 -0.58 -9.03
N ASN A 133 10.35 -0.83 -10.10
CA ASN A 133 8.95 -0.38 -10.22
C ASN A 133 8.08 -1.06 -9.18
N ILE A 134 7.50 -0.25 -8.31
CA ILE A 134 6.57 -0.67 -7.26
C ILE A 134 5.44 0.36 -7.15
N ARG A 135 4.60 0.19 -6.13
CA ARG A 135 3.63 1.21 -5.75
C ARG A 135 4.19 2.08 -4.64
N ILE A 136 3.85 3.35 -4.69
CA ILE A 136 4.21 4.34 -3.68
C ILE A 136 2.94 4.98 -3.14
N ILE A 137 3.04 5.55 -1.94
CA ILE A 137 1.95 6.29 -1.32
C ILE A 137 2.34 7.75 -1.29
N LEU A 138 1.53 8.59 -1.92
CA LEU A 138 1.73 10.04 -1.97
C LEU A 138 0.67 10.72 -1.12
N ALA A 139 1.08 11.74 -0.37
CA ALA A 139 0.13 12.59 0.35
C ALA A 139 -0.71 13.38 -0.66
N THR A 140 -2.04 13.37 -0.53
CA THR A 140 -2.95 14.18 -1.34
C THR A 140 -3.40 15.42 -0.59
N LEU A 141 -3.34 15.37 0.74
CA LEU A 141 -3.61 16.46 1.66
C LEU A 141 -2.41 16.65 2.59
N LYS A 142 -2.38 17.78 3.30
CA LYS A 142 -1.41 17.97 4.37
C LYS A 142 -1.65 16.93 5.48
N ILE A 143 -0.59 16.21 5.86
CA ILE A 143 -0.60 15.21 6.93
C ILE A 143 0.32 15.72 8.04
N THR A 144 -0.20 15.81 9.26
CA THR A 144 0.58 16.26 10.42
C THR A 144 1.26 15.09 11.11
N LYS A 145 2.38 15.34 11.79
CA LYS A 145 3.02 14.31 12.64
C LYS A 145 2.02 13.73 13.64
N GLY A 146 1.98 12.40 13.73
CA GLY A 146 1.07 11.62 14.58
C GLY A 146 -0.29 11.33 13.94
N GLN A 147 -0.59 11.90 12.76
CA GLN A 147 -1.83 11.63 12.05
C GLN A 147 -1.78 10.27 11.35
N GLU A 148 -2.90 9.55 11.37
CA GLU A 148 -3.07 8.32 10.62
C GLU A 148 -3.18 8.61 9.11
N ILE A 149 -2.56 7.76 8.31
CA ILE A 149 -2.51 7.82 6.86
C ILE A 149 -3.56 6.85 6.33
N PHE A 150 -4.41 7.35 5.44
CA PHE A 150 -5.46 6.57 4.79
C PHE A 150 -5.39 6.70 3.29
N CYS A 151 -5.68 5.59 2.60
CA CYS A 151 -5.86 5.54 1.15
C CYS A 151 -7.29 5.15 0.81
N ASN A 152 -7.82 5.68 -0.29
CA ASN A 152 -9.02 5.12 -0.88
C ASN A 152 -8.62 3.88 -1.71
N TYR A 153 -9.14 2.70 -1.36
CA TYR A 153 -8.78 1.45 -2.04
C TYR A 153 -9.39 1.34 -3.44
N LYS A 154 -10.37 2.19 -3.76
CA LYS A 154 -10.98 2.30 -5.08
C LYS A 154 -11.49 0.94 -5.60
N TYR A 155 -11.98 0.07 -4.72
CA TYR A 155 -12.55 -1.21 -5.14
C TYR A 155 -13.74 -0.98 -6.06
N SER A 156 -13.77 -1.72 -7.17
CA SER A 156 -14.99 -1.85 -7.95
C SER A 156 -16.08 -2.52 -7.11
N TRP A 157 -17.32 -2.03 -7.19
CA TRP A 157 -18.41 -2.56 -6.38
C TRP A 157 -18.56 -4.09 -6.48
N ALA A 158 -18.43 -4.64 -7.68
CA ALA A 158 -18.58 -6.09 -7.91
C ALA A 158 -17.49 -6.96 -7.30
N LYS A 159 -16.26 -6.43 -7.18
CA LYS A 159 -15.12 -7.14 -6.58
C LYS A 159 -14.86 -6.69 -5.14
N SER A 160 -15.62 -5.74 -4.63
CA SER A 160 -15.41 -5.21 -3.29
C SER A 160 -15.82 -6.22 -2.21
N PRO A 161 -15.03 -6.36 -1.14
CA PRO A 161 -15.38 -7.20 -0.01
C PRO A 161 -16.56 -6.61 0.77
N GLU A 162 -17.24 -7.44 1.55
CA GLU A 162 -18.47 -7.05 2.24
C GLU A 162 -18.24 -5.91 3.24
N TRP A 163 -17.09 -5.91 3.93
CA TRP A 163 -16.71 -4.83 4.85
C TRP A 163 -16.63 -3.48 4.13
N TYR A 164 -16.16 -3.44 2.88
CA TYR A 164 -16.04 -2.20 2.11
C TYR A 164 -17.40 -1.68 1.69
N LYS A 165 -18.31 -2.57 1.25
CA LYS A 165 -19.70 -2.20 0.92
C LYS A 165 -20.44 -1.65 2.13
N ALA A 166 -20.33 -2.34 3.27
CA ALA A 166 -20.90 -1.88 4.52
C ALA A 166 -20.34 -0.52 4.95
N SER A 167 -19.02 -0.33 4.83
CA SER A 167 -18.34 0.95 5.12
C SER A 167 -18.81 2.07 4.20
N LEU A 168 -19.01 1.79 2.89
CA LEU A 168 -19.54 2.79 1.95
C LEU A 168 -20.96 3.21 2.32
N MET A 169 -21.84 2.25 2.63
CA MET A 169 -23.21 2.57 3.05
C MET A 169 -23.22 3.41 4.32
N ALA A 170 -22.42 3.04 5.33
CA ALA A 170 -22.27 3.81 6.56
C ALA A 170 -21.77 5.24 6.28
N TYR A 171 -20.73 5.38 5.44
CA TYR A 171 -20.20 6.67 5.03
C TYR A 171 -21.23 7.55 4.30
N LEU A 172 -22.03 6.98 3.40
CA LEU A 172 -23.06 7.75 2.70
C LEU A 172 -24.17 8.22 3.66
N ARG A 173 -24.49 7.45 4.70
CA ARG A 173 -25.41 7.85 5.77
C ARG A 173 -24.84 9.00 6.60
N THR A 174 -23.55 8.98 6.96
CA THR A 174 -22.93 10.09 7.69
C THR A 174 -22.88 11.38 6.87
N LYS A 175 -22.86 11.29 5.53
CA LYS A 175 -23.04 12.42 4.62
C LYS A 175 -24.51 12.85 4.42
N GLY A 176 -25.44 12.29 5.17
CA GLY A 176 -26.86 12.68 5.17
C GLY A 176 -27.64 12.26 3.93
N LYS A 177 -27.18 11.24 3.19
CA LYS A 177 -27.95 10.71 2.03
C LYS A 177 -29.10 9.85 2.53
N SER A 178 -30.29 10.01 1.92
CA SER A 178 -31.43 9.12 2.15
C SER A 178 -31.17 7.71 1.60
N GLU A 179 -31.91 6.72 2.10
CA GLU A 179 -31.78 5.33 1.66
C GLU A 179 -32.04 5.17 0.15
N GLU A 180 -32.96 5.94 -0.44
CA GLU A 180 -33.22 5.95 -1.89
C GLU A 180 -31.99 6.45 -2.66
N LYS A 181 -31.36 7.53 -2.17
CA LYS A 181 -30.16 8.09 -2.81
C LYS A 181 -28.96 7.16 -2.68
N ILE A 182 -28.85 6.43 -1.56
CA ILE A 182 -27.83 5.40 -1.36
C ILE A 182 -28.03 4.26 -2.38
N LYS A 183 -29.26 3.75 -2.50
CA LYS A 183 -29.59 2.72 -3.50
C LYS A 183 -29.26 3.19 -4.92
N GLN A 184 -29.58 4.44 -5.26
CA GLN A 184 -29.25 4.98 -6.57
C GLN A 184 -27.73 5.06 -6.82
N VAL A 185 -26.95 5.46 -5.81
CA VAL A 185 -25.48 5.47 -5.91
C VAL A 185 -24.96 4.05 -6.14
N ILE A 186 -25.47 3.06 -5.41
CA ILE A 186 -25.07 1.65 -5.56
C ILE A 186 -25.42 1.13 -6.95
N LEU A 187 -26.64 1.39 -7.44
CA LEU A 187 -27.06 1.00 -8.78
C LEU A 187 -26.17 1.63 -9.86
N ASN A 188 -25.79 2.90 -9.68
CA ASN A 188 -24.87 3.56 -10.60
C ASN A 188 -23.49 2.89 -10.58
N LEU A 189 -22.94 2.56 -9.40
CA LEU A 189 -21.67 1.83 -9.27
C LEU A 189 -21.73 0.42 -9.88
N GLU A 190 -22.88 -0.24 -9.84
CA GLU A 190 -23.12 -1.53 -10.50
C GLU A 190 -23.14 -1.41 -12.03
N SER A 191 -23.68 -0.30 -12.55
CA SER A 191 -23.79 -0.02 -13.98
C SER A 191 -22.49 0.49 -14.64
N ASP A 192 -21.61 1.12 -13.86
CA ASP A 192 -20.35 1.71 -14.34
C ASP A 192 -19.27 0.67 -14.73
N LYS A 193 -19.62 -0.61 -14.65
CA LYS A 193 -18.86 -1.74 -15.25
C LYS A 193 -18.63 -1.59 -16.76
N THR A 194 -19.32 -0.66 -17.42
CA THR A 194 -19.23 -0.44 -18.87
C THR A 194 -18.21 0.62 -19.31
N GLN A 195 -17.68 1.47 -18.40
CA GLN A 195 -16.76 2.57 -18.80
C GLN A 195 -15.31 2.45 -18.30
N THR A 196 -14.98 1.53 -17.40
CA THR A 196 -13.59 1.36 -16.90
C THR A 196 -12.71 0.52 -17.85
N ARG A 197 -12.85 0.72 -19.17
CA ARG A 197 -11.93 0.19 -20.21
C ARG A 197 -11.01 1.28 -20.81
N ARG A 198 -10.96 2.48 -20.22
CA ARG A 198 -10.25 3.63 -20.79
C ARG A 198 -8.98 4.08 -20.09
N TYR A 199 -8.52 3.40 -19.04
CA TYR A 199 -7.21 3.70 -18.41
C TYR A 199 -6.09 2.70 -18.75
N ASP A 200 -6.35 1.73 -19.63
CA ASP A 200 -5.34 0.80 -20.17
C ASP A 200 -4.87 1.17 -21.59
N GLN A 201 -5.21 2.37 -22.07
CA GLN A 201 -4.78 2.87 -23.38
C GLN A 201 -4.41 4.35 -23.32
N VAL A 202 -3.35 4.65 -22.58
CA VAL A 202 -2.50 5.79 -22.92
C VAL A 202 -1.08 5.23 -22.95
N THR A 203 -0.62 5.09 -24.19
CA THR A 203 0.72 4.75 -24.69
C THR A 203 1.89 5.13 -23.82
#